data_AF-R8BWL0-F1
#
_entry.id   AF-R8BWL0-F1
#
_cell.length_a   1.000
_cell.length_b   1.000
_cell.length_c   1.000
_cell.angle_alpha   90.00
_cell.angle_beta   90.00
_cell.angle_gamma   90.00
#
_symmetry.space_group_name_H-M   'P 1'
#
loop_
_entity.id
_entity.type
_entity.pdbx_description
1 polymer ?
#
loop_
_entity_poly.entity_id
_entity_poly.type
_entity_poly.pdbx_seq_one_letter_code
_entity_poly.pdbx_strand_id
1 'polypeptide(L)'
;MQSGLSRIKYSLVYARSLSKSPRNQYNCLLLRVLEYCAGILILTTNRIREFDVAVQSRVNLGVMYDDVETPQKLKIIENFLEQLRDENVEGRERIIQWFKEDEDGDRLIKSRALNGRQVRNILFSAASLAMKDGKVLKLDHVKKMARATYLFNDSIKAIVEAARRKAEAKSEF
;
A
#
# COMPACT_ATOMS: atom_id res chain seq x y z
N MET A 1 -4.02 39.99 -25.04
CA MET A 1 -3.35 38.95 -24.22
C MET A 1 -3.24 39.32 -22.72
N GLN A 2 -4.26 39.93 -22.09
CA GLN A 2 -4.24 40.26 -20.65
C GLN A 2 -5.34 39.58 -19.78
N SER A 3 -6.21 38.75 -20.36
CA SER A 3 -7.35 38.15 -19.63
C SER A 3 -6.98 36.96 -18.73
N GLY A 4 -5.83 36.31 -18.95
CA GLY A 4 -5.39 35.15 -18.16
C GLY A 4 -4.81 35.52 -16.79
N LEU A 5 -4.02 36.59 -16.71
CA LEU A 5 -3.33 37.00 -15.46
C LEU A 5 -4.30 37.51 -14.38
N SER A 6 -5.41 38.12 -14.79
CA SER A 6 -6.42 38.64 -13.86
C SER A 6 -7.16 37.50 -13.14
N ARG A 7 -7.61 36.47 -13.88
CA ARG A 7 -8.27 35.27 -13.30
C ARG A 7 -7.38 34.50 -12.32
N ILE A 8 -6.08 34.42 -12.62
CA ILE A 8 -5.10 33.74 -11.77
C ILE A 8 -4.91 34.48 -10.44
N LYS A 9 -4.88 35.83 -10.45
CA LYS A 9 -4.81 36.64 -9.24
C LYS A 9 -6.08 36.50 -8.38
N TYR A 10 -7.28 36.53 -8.98
CA TYR A 10 -8.53 36.38 -8.24
C TYR A 10 -8.66 35.00 -7.57
N SER A 11 -8.28 33.92 -8.26
CA SER A 11 -8.22 32.56 -7.71
C SER A 11 -7.25 32.46 -6.52
N LEU A 12 -6.07 33.08 -6.61
CA LEU A 12 -5.07 33.06 -5.53
C LEU A 12 -5.50 33.84 -4.29
N VAL A 13 -6.18 34.97 -4.48
CA VAL A 13 -6.70 35.81 -3.38
C VAL A 13 -7.87 35.11 -2.68
N TYR A 14 -8.77 34.48 -3.43
CA TYR A 14 -9.89 33.73 -2.86
C TYR A 14 -9.42 32.51 -2.05
N ALA A 15 -8.42 31.78 -2.56
CA ALA A 15 -7.82 30.64 -1.85
C ALA A 15 -7.13 31.03 -0.52
N ARG A 16 -6.50 32.22 -0.46
CA ARG A 16 -5.88 32.74 0.77
C ARG A 16 -6.90 33.11 1.85
N SER A 17 -8.10 33.57 1.46
CA SER A 17 -9.15 33.97 2.41
C SER A 17 -9.81 32.77 3.11
N LEU A 18 -9.79 31.58 2.51
CA LEU A 18 -10.41 30.36 3.06
C LEU A 18 -9.43 29.46 3.83
N SER A 19 -8.13 29.70 3.75
CA SER A 19 -7.13 28.85 4.40
C SER A 19 -6.77 29.33 5.81
N LYS A 20 -7.56 28.94 6.83
CA LYS A 20 -7.11 28.97 8.24
C LYS A 20 -6.18 27.80 8.60
N SER A 21 -5.84 26.92 7.64
CA SER A 21 -4.96 25.76 7.83
C SER A 21 -4.18 25.43 6.53
N PRO A 22 -2.92 24.94 6.61
CA PRO A 22 -2.10 24.57 5.45
C PRO A 22 -2.75 23.51 4.54
N ARG A 23 -3.63 22.66 5.11
CA ARG A 23 -4.36 21.61 4.37
C ARG A 23 -5.27 22.18 3.28
N ASN A 24 -5.87 23.35 3.50
CA ASN A 24 -6.78 23.96 2.52
C ASN A 24 -6.01 24.52 1.30
N GLN A 25 -4.73 24.86 1.44
CA GLN A 25 -3.93 25.40 0.33
C GLN A 25 -3.61 24.35 -0.75
N TYR A 26 -3.36 23.09 -0.33
CA TYR A 26 -3.15 21.98 -1.26
C TYR A 26 -4.43 21.62 -2.02
N ASN A 27 -5.59 21.67 -1.37
CA ASN A 27 -6.87 21.41 -2.02
C ASN A 27 -7.18 22.45 -3.10
N CYS A 28 -6.94 23.75 -2.84
CA CYS A 28 -7.15 24.79 -3.84
C CYS A 28 -6.21 24.65 -5.06
N LEU A 29 -4.95 24.25 -4.84
CA LEU A 29 -4.02 23.97 -5.93
C LEU A 29 -4.42 22.72 -6.73
N LEU A 30 -4.87 21.67 -6.05
CA LEU A 30 -5.34 20.43 -6.69
C LEU A 30 -6.58 20.67 -7.57
N LEU A 31 -7.55 21.44 -7.09
CA LEU A 31 -8.73 21.82 -7.87
C LEU A 31 -8.35 22.56 -9.15
N ARG A 32 -7.34 23.42 -9.08
CA ARG A 32 -6.82 24.12 -10.25
C ARG A 32 -6.18 23.16 -11.25
N VAL A 33 -5.39 22.18 -10.79
CA VAL A 33 -4.86 21.15 -11.69
C VAL A 33 -5.99 20.36 -12.37
N LEU A 34 -7.05 20.04 -11.63
CA LEU A 34 -8.23 19.34 -12.17
C LEU A 34 -9.02 20.16 -13.19
N GLU A 35 -9.10 21.48 -13.03
CA GLU A 35 -9.80 22.36 -13.97
C GLU A 35 -9.04 22.61 -15.26
N TYR A 36 -7.71 22.64 -15.20
CA TYR A 36 -6.85 23.01 -16.35
C TYR A 36 -6.11 21.81 -16.97
N CYS A 37 -6.38 20.57 -16.53
CA CYS A 37 -5.83 19.39 -17.18
C CYS A 37 -6.48 19.22 -18.56
N ALA A 38 -5.74 19.51 -19.63
CA ALA A 38 -6.20 19.35 -21.01
C ALA A 38 -6.10 17.88 -21.52
N GLY A 39 -6.09 16.90 -20.62
CA GLY A 39 -5.89 15.48 -20.94
C GLY A 39 -6.44 14.54 -19.86
N ILE A 40 -5.93 13.31 -19.81
CA ILE A 40 -6.33 12.32 -18.81
C ILE A 40 -5.46 12.47 -17.56
N LEU A 41 -6.07 12.81 -16.42
CA LEU A 41 -5.41 12.82 -15.12
C LEU A 41 -5.73 11.54 -14.35
N ILE A 42 -4.69 10.79 -13.97
CA ILE A 42 -4.83 9.62 -13.09
C ILE A 42 -4.40 10.03 -11.68
N LEU A 43 -5.31 9.86 -10.72
CA LEU A 43 -5.05 10.13 -9.31
C LEU A 43 -5.13 8.83 -8.50
N THR A 44 -4.28 8.70 -7.49
CA THR A 44 -4.33 7.59 -6.53
C THR A 44 -4.43 8.18 -5.12
N THR A 45 -5.30 7.61 -4.28
CA THR A 45 -5.42 8.03 -2.87
C THR A 45 -5.61 6.82 -1.97
N ASN A 46 -4.85 6.77 -0.89
CA ASN A 46 -5.04 5.78 0.18
C ASN A 46 -6.08 6.24 1.22
N ARG A 47 -6.66 7.44 1.05
CA ARG A 47 -7.56 8.08 2.02
C ARG A 47 -8.79 8.64 1.32
N ILE A 48 -9.52 7.80 0.58
CA ILE A 48 -10.72 8.24 -0.15
C ILE A 48 -11.79 8.85 0.78
N ARG A 49 -11.88 8.39 2.03
CA ARG A 49 -12.82 8.91 3.05
C ARG A 49 -12.51 10.34 3.50
N GLU A 50 -11.24 10.74 3.42
CA GLU A 50 -10.78 12.09 3.75
C GLU A 50 -10.65 12.97 2.49
N PHE A 51 -11.04 12.44 1.33
CA PHE A 51 -10.89 13.11 0.05
C PHE A 51 -11.98 14.17 -0.09
N ASP A 52 -11.56 15.39 -0.40
CA ASP A 52 -12.40 16.58 -0.44
C ASP A 52 -13.55 16.44 -1.46
N VAL A 53 -14.77 16.81 -1.04
CA VAL A 53 -15.99 16.68 -1.85
C VAL A 53 -15.91 17.48 -3.15
N ALA A 54 -15.29 18.66 -3.15
CA ALA A 54 -15.11 19.47 -4.37
C ALA A 54 -14.14 18.80 -5.36
N VAL A 55 -13.18 18.04 -4.86
CA VAL A 55 -12.24 17.25 -5.67
C VAL A 55 -12.96 16.01 -6.23
N GLN A 56 -13.77 15.31 -5.42
CA GLN A 56 -14.60 14.18 -5.87
C GLN A 56 -15.57 14.57 -7.00
N SER A 57 -16.18 15.76 -6.91
CA SER A 57 -17.12 16.25 -7.95
C SER A 57 -16.50 16.39 -9.35
N ARG A 58 -15.16 16.45 -9.43
CA ARG A 58 -14.38 16.56 -10.68
C ARG A 58 -13.78 15.23 -11.12
N VAL A 59 -14.06 14.12 -10.42
CA VAL A 59 -13.62 12.77 -10.81
C VAL A 59 -14.72 12.12 -11.65
N ASN A 60 -14.44 11.88 -12.93
CA ASN A 60 -15.40 11.25 -13.85
C ASN A 60 -15.53 9.73 -13.65
N LEU A 61 -14.46 9.07 -13.21
CA LEU A 61 -14.43 7.63 -12.95
C LEU A 61 -13.65 7.35 -11.67
N GLY A 62 -14.30 6.70 -10.71
CA GLY A 62 -13.65 6.17 -9.51
C GLY A 62 -13.47 4.66 -9.63
N VAL A 63 -12.23 4.18 -9.51
CA VAL A 63 -11.93 2.75 -9.38
C VAL A 63 -11.49 2.49 -7.95
N MET A 64 -12.31 1.74 -7.20
CA MET A 64 -11.95 1.28 -5.87
C MET A 64 -11.20 -0.05 -6.01
N TYR A 65 -10.02 -0.12 -5.43
CA TYR A 65 -9.28 -1.38 -5.29
C TYR A 65 -9.62 -1.98 -3.94
N ASP A 66 -10.24 -3.16 -3.97
CA ASP A 66 -10.50 -3.94 -2.77
C ASP A 66 -9.21 -4.53 -2.20
N ASP A 67 -9.29 -5.02 -0.96
CA ASP A 67 -8.18 -5.70 -0.32
C ASP A 67 -7.77 -6.95 -1.11
N VAL A 68 -6.47 -7.20 -1.16
CA VAL A 68 -5.91 -8.34 -1.92
C VAL A 68 -6.37 -9.65 -1.29
N GLU A 69 -7.18 -10.42 -2.02
CA GLU A 69 -7.67 -11.72 -1.58
C GLU A 69 -6.62 -12.83 -1.69
N THR A 70 -6.86 -13.96 -1.02
CA THR A 70 -5.98 -15.14 -1.03
C THR A 70 -5.56 -15.57 -2.45
N PRO A 71 -6.47 -15.67 -3.46
CA PRO A 71 -6.06 -16.05 -4.82
C PRO A 71 -5.14 -15.00 -5.48
N GLN A 72 -5.38 -13.72 -5.22
CA GLN A 72 -4.55 -12.64 -5.75
C GLN A 72 -3.16 -12.62 -5.08
N LYS A 73 -3.06 -12.92 -3.78
CA LYS A 73 -1.77 -13.08 -3.08
C LYS A 73 -0.98 -14.26 -3.65
N LEU A 74 -1.62 -15.39 -3.93
CA LEU A 74 -0.99 -16.51 -4.63
C LEU A 74 -0.47 -16.10 -6.00
N LYS A 75 -1.26 -15.33 -6.77
CA LYS A 75 -0.82 -14.80 -8.06
C LYS A 75 0.40 -13.88 -7.95
N ILE A 76 0.48 -13.07 -6.90
CA ILE A 76 1.66 -12.24 -6.62
C ILE A 76 2.90 -13.10 -6.39
N ILE A 77 2.76 -14.23 -5.69
CA ILE A 77 3.85 -15.17 -5.44
C ILE A 77 4.29 -15.84 -6.74
N GLU A 78 3.33 -16.38 -7.51
CA GLU A 78 3.59 -17.01 -8.81
C GLU A 78 4.34 -16.04 -9.74
N ASN A 79 3.79 -14.83 -9.93
CA ASN A 79 4.40 -13.81 -10.79
C ASN A 79 5.81 -13.39 -10.31
N PHE A 80 6.04 -13.34 -8.99
CA PHE A 80 7.38 -13.02 -8.47
C PHE A 80 8.38 -14.13 -8.77
N LEU A 81 7.99 -15.40 -8.60
CA LEU A 81 8.86 -16.54 -8.85
C LEU A 81 9.14 -16.75 -10.35
N GLU A 82 8.19 -16.40 -11.22
CA GLU A 82 8.35 -16.40 -12.68
C GLU A 82 9.36 -15.34 -13.16
N GLN A 83 9.52 -14.23 -12.43
CA GLN A 83 10.50 -13.19 -12.76
C GLN A 83 11.95 -13.60 -12.44
N LEU A 84 12.13 -14.62 -11.60
CA LEU A 84 13.44 -15.15 -11.26
C LEU A 84 13.84 -16.22 -12.29
N ARG A 85 15.10 -16.19 -12.73
CA ARG A 85 15.65 -17.28 -13.56
C ARG A 85 15.66 -18.58 -12.78
N ASP A 86 15.49 -19.70 -13.48
CA ASP A 86 15.43 -21.04 -12.88
C ASP A 86 16.71 -21.40 -12.11
N GLU A 87 17.87 -20.95 -12.59
CA GLU A 87 19.16 -21.08 -11.90
C GLU A 87 19.22 -20.41 -10.51
N ASN A 88 18.33 -19.44 -10.25
CA ASN A 88 18.29 -18.67 -9.01
C ASN A 88 17.19 -19.15 -8.04
N VAL A 89 16.44 -20.20 -8.37
CA VAL A 89 15.35 -20.71 -7.51
C VAL A 89 15.39 -22.23 -7.44
N GLU A 90 15.54 -22.77 -6.24
CA GLU A 90 15.46 -24.21 -5.98
C GLU A 90 14.03 -24.58 -5.54
N GLY A 91 13.38 -25.44 -6.32
CA GLY A 91 12.06 -25.97 -5.98
C GLY A 91 10.95 -24.92 -6.05
N ARG A 92 10.82 -24.24 -7.20
CA ARG A 92 9.75 -23.24 -7.44
C ARG A 92 8.37 -23.79 -7.10
N GLU A 93 8.02 -24.96 -7.62
CA GLU A 93 6.75 -25.64 -7.34
C GLU A 93 6.58 -25.91 -5.84
N ARG A 94 7.65 -26.30 -5.15
CA ARG A 94 7.61 -26.56 -3.71
C ARG A 94 7.33 -25.30 -2.90
N ILE A 95 7.85 -24.15 -3.33
CA ILE A 95 7.55 -22.85 -2.71
C ILE A 95 6.07 -22.51 -2.89
N ILE A 96 5.55 -22.67 -4.11
CA ILE A 96 4.13 -22.42 -4.41
C ILE A 96 3.23 -23.37 -3.61
N GLN A 97 3.58 -24.66 -3.53
CA GLN A 97 2.81 -25.64 -2.77
C GLN A 97 2.83 -25.38 -1.27
N TRP A 98 3.97 -24.94 -0.72
CA TRP A 98 4.02 -24.54 0.68
C TRP A 98 2.99 -23.44 1.00
N PHE A 99 2.81 -22.48 0.11
CA PHE A 99 1.79 -21.44 0.28
C PHE A 99 0.34 -21.91 0.11
N LYS A 100 0.10 -23.06 -0.55
CA LYS A 100 -1.23 -23.59 -0.84
C LYS A 100 -1.68 -24.68 0.15
N GLU A 101 -0.76 -25.53 0.57
CA GLU A 101 -1.07 -26.80 1.25
C GLU A 101 -0.50 -26.90 2.68
N ASP A 102 0.60 -26.21 2.98
CA ASP A 102 1.22 -26.24 4.31
C ASP A 102 0.46 -25.30 5.26
N GLU A 103 0.23 -25.76 6.49
CA GLU A 103 -0.57 -25.04 7.50
C GLU A 103 -0.03 -23.63 7.76
N ASP A 104 1.29 -23.46 7.86
CA ASP A 104 1.91 -22.15 8.12
C ASP A 104 1.77 -21.23 6.91
N GLY A 105 1.97 -21.77 5.69
CA GLY A 105 1.88 -21.02 4.44
C GLY A 105 0.45 -20.58 4.14
N ASP A 106 -0.52 -21.49 4.28
CA ASP A 106 -1.94 -21.23 4.08
C ASP A 106 -2.47 -20.21 5.09
N ARG A 107 -2.13 -20.37 6.38
CA ARG A 107 -2.47 -19.40 7.44
C ARG A 107 -1.92 -18.01 7.12
N LEU A 108 -0.69 -17.94 6.61
CA LEU A 108 -0.05 -16.70 6.25
C LEU A 108 -0.79 -15.97 5.12
N ILE A 109 -1.16 -16.67 4.04
CA ILE A 109 -1.87 -16.05 2.92
C ILE A 109 -3.30 -15.65 3.31
N LYS A 110 -3.99 -16.48 4.10
CA LYS A 110 -5.34 -16.18 4.59
C LYS A 110 -5.36 -15.04 5.63
N SER A 111 -4.22 -14.70 6.22
CA SER A 111 -4.12 -13.60 7.17
C SER A 111 -4.49 -12.25 6.53
N ARG A 112 -5.49 -11.57 7.13
CA ARG A 112 -5.85 -10.19 6.77
C ARG A 112 -4.75 -9.18 7.08
N ALA A 113 -3.79 -9.51 7.95
CA ALA A 113 -2.67 -8.61 8.26
C ALA A 113 -1.66 -8.50 7.09
N LEU A 114 -1.69 -9.44 6.15
CA LEU A 114 -0.77 -9.48 5.03
C LEU A 114 -1.47 -9.01 3.75
N ASN A 115 -1.13 -7.81 3.31
CA ASN A 115 -1.53 -7.30 2.00
C ASN A 115 -0.53 -7.73 0.91
N GLY A 116 -0.86 -7.43 -0.35
CA GLY A 116 0.00 -7.77 -1.48
C GLY A 116 1.42 -7.18 -1.42
N ARG A 117 1.60 -6.00 -0.79
CA ARG A 117 2.93 -5.42 -0.59
C ARG A 117 3.76 -6.24 0.40
N GLN A 118 3.15 -6.68 1.50
CA GLN A 118 3.84 -7.50 2.49
C GLN A 118 4.24 -8.87 1.92
N VAL A 119 3.36 -9.51 1.15
CA VAL A 119 3.71 -10.77 0.45
C VAL A 119 4.91 -10.57 -0.47
N ARG A 120 4.90 -9.51 -1.29
CA ARG A 120 6.06 -9.17 -2.13
C ARG A 120 7.33 -8.90 -1.32
N ASN A 121 7.22 -8.19 -0.20
CA ASN A 121 8.35 -7.89 0.66
C ASN A 121 8.97 -9.14 1.29
N ILE A 122 8.15 -10.13 1.69
CA ILE A 122 8.64 -11.43 2.18
C ILE A 122 9.50 -12.10 1.12
N LEU A 123 8.99 -12.19 -0.11
CA LEU A 123 9.70 -12.84 -1.22
C LEU A 123 10.97 -12.08 -1.61
N PHE A 124 10.91 -10.76 -1.67
CA PHE A 124 12.06 -9.91 -1.97
C PHE A 124 13.15 -10.04 -0.90
N SER A 125 12.76 -10.04 0.38
CA SER A 125 13.69 -10.23 1.49
C SER A 125 14.28 -11.65 1.49
N ALA A 126 13.50 -12.66 1.10
CA ALA A 126 13.96 -14.04 0.99
C ALA A 126 14.98 -14.18 -0.16
N ALA A 127 14.73 -13.53 -1.30
CA ALA A 127 15.68 -13.47 -2.41
C ALA A 127 16.96 -12.72 -2.01
N SER A 128 16.84 -11.62 -1.28
CA SER A 128 18.00 -10.88 -0.76
C SER A 128 18.82 -11.71 0.23
N LEU A 129 18.16 -12.49 1.11
CA LEU A 129 18.83 -13.44 2.00
C LEU A 129 19.54 -14.54 1.19
N ALA A 130 18.89 -15.07 0.16
CA ALA A 130 19.49 -16.06 -0.73
C ALA A 130 20.77 -15.55 -1.41
N MET A 131 20.80 -14.28 -1.83
CA MET A 131 22.00 -13.67 -2.41
C MET A 131 23.20 -13.69 -1.45
N LYS A 132 22.95 -13.63 -0.14
CA LYS A 132 23.99 -13.73 0.88
C LYS A 132 24.45 -15.19 1.11
N ASP A 133 23.51 -16.14 1.07
CA ASP A 133 23.76 -17.53 1.49
C ASP A 133 24.21 -18.46 0.34
N GLY A 134 24.09 -18.04 -0.91
CA GLY A 134 24.53 -18.86 -2.06
C GLY A 134 23.87 -18.56 -3.41
N LYS A 135 23.22 -17.40 -3.56
CA LYS A 135 22.52 -16.90 -4.75
C LYS A 135 21.28 -17.67 -5.20
N VAL A 136 20.97 -18.82 -4.59
CA VAL A 136 19.79 -19.63 -4.93
C VAL A 136 18.71 -19.47 -3.85
N LEU A 137 17.53 -18.99 -4.26
CA LEU A 137 16.36 -18.89 -3.40
C LEU A 137 15.82 -20.29 -3.09
N LYS A 138 15.70 -20.61 -1.80
CA LYS A 138 15.15 -21.87 -1.31
C LYS A 138 13.91 -21.59 -0.46
N LEU A 139 13.08 -22.62 -0.29
CA LEU A 139 11.92 -22.56 0.60
C LEU A 139 12.29 -22.12 2.02
N ASP A 140 13.47 -22.51 2.54
CA ASP A 140 13.91 -22.11 3.87
C ASP A 140 14.03 -20.59 4.05
N HIS A 141 14.57 -19.89 3.04
CA HIS A 141 14.65 -18.42 3.06
C HIS A 141 13.24 -17.80 3.12
N VAL A 142 12.30 -18.36 2.36
CA VAL A 142 10.89 -17.91 2.36
C VAL A 142 10.25 -18.14 3.72
N LYS A 143 10.37 -19.34 4.29
CA LYS A 143 9.85 -19.67 5.63
C LYS A 143 10.41 -18.76 6.70
N LYS A 144 11.71 -18.49 6.65
CA LYS A 144 12.39 -17.59 7.60
C LYS A 144 11.85 -16.16 7.53
N MET A 145 11.68 -15.61 6.34
CA MET A 145 11.14 -14.26 6.15
C MET A 145 9.64 -14.17 6.44
N ALA A 146 8.88 -15.20 6.10
CA ALA A 146 7.47 -15.35 6.45
C ALA A 146 7.28 -15.30 7.97
N ARG A 147 8.03 -16.13 8.71
CA ARG A 147 7.98 -16.16 10.18
C ARG A 147 8.39 -14.84 10.81
N ALA A 148 9.47 -14.22 10.33
CA ALA A 148 9.93 -12.92 10.83
C ALA A 148 8.86 -11.83 10.63
N THR A 149 8.21 -11.81 9.47
CA THR A 149 7.14 -10.85 9.16
C THR A 149 5.90 -11.08 10.02
N TYR A 150 5.54 -12.33 10.25
CA TYR A 150 4.42 -12.68 11.14
C TYR A 150 4.68 -12.19 12.57
N LEU A 151 5.85 -12.51 13.15
CA LEU A 151 6.23 -12.09 14.49
C LEU A 151 6.26 -10.57 14.64
N PHE A 152 6.78 -9.86 13.63
CA PHE A 152 6.80 -8.41 13.62
C PHE A 152 5.38 -7.84 13.64
N ASN A 153 4.49 -8.31 12.75
CA ASN A 153 3.11 -7.82 12.70
C ASN A 153 2.34 -8.11 13.98
N ASP A 154 2.55 -9.27 14.59
CA ASP A 154 1.93 -9.64 15.86
C ASP A 154 2.41 -8.72 17.00
N SER A 155 3.72 -8.47 17.06
CA SER A 155 4.32 -7.55 18.04
C SER A 155 3.77 -6.12 17.89
N ILE A 156 3.62 -5.65 16.65
CA ILE A 156 3.04 -4.32 16.38
C ILE A 156 1.58 -4.25 16.82
N LYS A 157 0.77 -5.30 16.56
CA LYS A 157 -0.62 -5.33 17.02
C LYS A 157 -0.71 -5.23 18.54
N ALA A 158 0.09 -6.01 19.26
CA ALA A 158 0.12 -5.98 20.72
C ALA A 158 0.48 -4.58 21.26
N ILE A 159 1.47 -3.90 20.66
CA ILE A 159 1.87 -2.54 21.04
C ILE A 159 0.73 -1.55 20.79
N VAL A 160 0.07 -1.62 19.63
CA VAL A 160 -1.03 -0.71 19.28
C VAL A 160 -2.25 -0.91 20.19
N GLU A 161 -2.60 -2.15 20.51
CA GLU A 161 -3.70 -2.46 21.43
C GLU A 161 -3.41 -1.97 22.85
N ALA A 162 -2.19 -2.17 23.35
CA ALA A 162 -1.77 -1.64 24.64
C ALA A 162 -1.83 -0.09 24.68
N ALA A 163 -1.39 0.58 23.61
CA ALA A 163 -1.46 2.02 23.50
C ALA A 163 -2.91 2.55 23.48
N ARG A 164 -3.82 1.85 22.77
CA ARG A 164 -5.25 2.20 22.74
C ARG A 164 -5.89 2.09 24.12
N ARG A 165 -5.69 0.97 24.83
CA ARG A 165 -6.21 0.78 26.20
C ARG A 165 -5.72 1.86 27.16
N LYS A 166 -4.44 2.26 27.03
CA LYS A 166 -3.87 3.34 27.85
C LYS A 166 -4.48 4.72 27.53
N ALA A 167 -4.84 4.97 26.27
CA ALA A 167 -5.51 6.21 25.87
C ALA A 167 -6.95 6.26 26.39
N GLU A 168 -7.69 5.16 26.29
CA GLU A 168 -9.07 5.01 26.78
C GLU A 168 -9.14 5.18 28.31
N ALA A 169 -8.24 4.54 29.06
CA ALA A 169 -8.15 4.69 30.51
C ALA A 169 -7.77 6.11 30.97
N LYS A 170 -7.16 6.91 30.09
CA LYS A 170 -6.76 8.30 30.39
C LYS A 170 -7.82 9.33 29.96
N SER A 171 -8.83 8.92 29.20
CA SER A 171 -9.99 9.75 28.86
C SER A 171 -11.17 9.60 29.84
N GLU A 172 -11.12 8.60 30.72
CA GLU A 172 -12.12 8.36 31.78
C GLU A 172 -11.78 9.05 33.12
N PHE A 173 -10.65 9.78 33.20
CA PHE A 173 -10.23 10.62 34.32
C PHE A 173 -9.96 12.05 33.84
#